data_AF-A0A8S2VS15-F1
#
_entry.id   AF-A0A8S2VS15-F1
#
_cell.length_a   1.000
_cell.length_b   1.000
_cell.length_c   1.000
_cell.angle_alpha   90.00
_cell.angle_beta   90.00
_cell.angle_gamma   90.00
#
_symmetry.space_group_name_H-M   'P 1'
#
loop_
_entity.id
_entity.type
_entity.pdbx_description
1 polymer ?
#
loop_
_entity_poly.entity_id
_entity_poly.type
_entity_poly.pdbx_seq_one_letter_code
_entity_poly.pdbx_strand_id
1 'polypeptide(L)' 'LSISYHISPSCNSMCQNNGTCIIENGYKSCLCSQAFSGQQCEINIDECQSSPCKHGGKCIDGLGQFICSCSI' A
#
# COMPACT_ATOMS: atom_id res chain seq x y z
N LEU A 1 -26.12 -10.57 3.01
CA LEU A 1 -24.85 -10.51 2.27
C LEU A 1 -23.75 -10.29 3.29
N SER A 2 -23.32 -11.38 3.93
CA SER A 2 -22.35 -11.33 5.03
C SER A 2 -20.96 -11.48 4.42
N ILE A 3 -20.20 -10.40 4.34
CA ILE A 3 -18.82 -10.44 3.88
C ILE A 3 -18.02 -11.03 5.04
N SER A 4 -17.82 -12.34 5.03
CA SER A 4 -16.99 -13.04 6.00
C SER A 4 -15.54 -12.64 5.76
N TYR A 5 -15.09 -11.55 6.37
CA TYR A 5 -13.66 -11.36 6.62
C TYR A 5 -13.25 -12.56 7.47
N HIS A 6 -12.51 -13.49 6.89
CA HIS A 6 -11.91 -14.58 7.64
C HIS A 6 -10.85 -13.98 8.57
N ILE A 7 -11.29 -13.48 9.72
CA ILE A 7 -10.43 -13.13 10.84
C ILE A 7 -9.92 -14.46 11.37
N SER A 8 -8.82 -14.93 10.78
CA SER A 8 -8.07 -16.03 11.34
C SER A 8 -7.54 -15.55 12.71
N PRO A 9 -7.79 -16.27 13.81
CA PRO A 9 -7.31 -15.86 15.15
C PRO A 9 -5.79 -15.73 15.25
N SER A 10 -5.05 -16.21 14.24
CA SER A 10 -3.60 -16.07 14.12
C SER A 10 -3.13 -14.84 13.30
N CYS A 11 -4.05 -14.04 12.73
CA CYS A 11 -3.82 -12.79 12.00
C CYS A 11 -4.48 -11.59 12.73
N ASN A 12 -4.23 -11.44 14.03
CA ASN A 12 -5.02 -10.53 14.88
C ASN A 12 -4.93 -9.04 14.51
N SER A 13 -3.84 -8.55 13.90
CA SER A 13 -3.71 -7.17 13.39
C SER A 13 -2.34 -6.88 12.75
N MET A 14 -1.67 -7.88 12.15
CA MET A 14 -0.26 -7.72 11.72
C MET A 14 -0.10 -6.78 10.52
N CYS A 15 -1.09 -6.74 9.62
CA CYS A 15 -1.03 -5.95 8.41
C CYS A 15 -1.71 -4.59 8.65
N GLN A 16 -0.97 -3.53 8.39
CA GLN A 16 -1.42 -2.14 8.43
C GLN A 16 -2.04 -1.74 7.09
N ASN A 17 -2.62 -0.54 7.02
CA ASN A 17 -3.05 0.10 5.76
C ASN A 17 -3.90 -0.77 4.83
N ASN A 18 -4.87 -1.47 5.42
CA ASN A 18 -5.80 -2.35 4.70
C ASN A 18 -5.11 -3.52 3.97
N GLY A 19 -3.93 -3.92 4.43
CA GLY A 19 -3.23 -5.13 3.96
C GLY A 19 -3.98 -6.41 4.32
N THR A 20 -3.89 -7.41 3.44
CA THR A 20 -4.53 -8.71 3.63
C THR A 20 -3.53 -9.72 4.18
N CYS A 21 -3.81 -10.29 5.34
CA CYS A 21 -3.00 -11.36 5.91
C CYS A 21 -3.24 -12.67 5.14
N ILE A 22 -2.17 -13.29 4.64
CA ILE A 22 -2.22 -14.61 4.01
C ILE A 22 -1.31 -15.60 4.74
N ILE A 23 -1.68 -16.87 4.65
CA ILE A 23 -0.90 -17.97 5.24
C ILE A 23 -0.60 -18.97 4.12
N GLU A 24 0.68 -19.15 3.80
CA GLU A 24 1.15 -20.15 2.82
C GLU A 24 2.12 -21.11 3.50
N ASN A 25 1.82 -22.42 3.46
CA ASN A 25 2.66 -23.47 4.04
C ASN A 25 3.05 -23.24 5.52
N GLY A 26 2.19 -22.58 6.29
CA GLY A 26 2.43 -22.26 7.71
C GLY A 26 3.20 -20.95 7.94
N TYR A 27 3.69 -20.30 6.88
CA TYR A 27 4.28 -18.95 6.95
C TYR A 27 3.20 -17.89 6.79
N LYS A 28 3.33 -16.79 7.54
CA LYS A 28 2.42 -15.65 7.48
C LYS A 28 3.07 -14.51 6.73
N SER A 29 2.33 -13.87 5.83
CA SER A 29 2.76 -12.67 5.12
C SER A 29 1.60 -11.71 4.91
N CYS A 30 1.92 -10.43 4.69
CA CYS A 30 0.95 -9.41 4.34
C CYS A 30 0.99 -9.15 2.85
N LEU A 31 -0.17 -9.23 2.19
CA LEU A 31 -0.37 -8.68 0.85
C LEU A 31 -0.75 -7.22 0.99
N CYS A 32 0.14 -6.33 0.57
CA CYS A 32 -0.08 -4.89 0.61
C CYS A 32 -0.92 -4.43 -0.58
N SER A 33 -1.71 -3.37 -0.36
CA SER A 33 -2.32 -2.65 -1.47
C SER A 33 -1.25 -1.87 -2.25
N GLN A 34 -1.59 -1.43 -3.45
CA GLN A 34 -0.63 -0.81 -4.39
C GLN A 34 0.10 0.43 -3.82
N ALA A 35 -0.47 1.08 -2.82
CA ALA A 35 0.07 2.27 -2.18
C ALA A 35 1.11 1.97 -1.08
N PHE A 36 1.21 0.72 -0.60
CA PHE A 36 2.02 0.40 0.57
C PHE A 36 3.02 -0.74 0.34
N SER A 37 4.09 -0.73 1.13
CA SER A 37 5.14 -1.74 1.16
C SER A 37 5.61 -1.99 2.59
N GLY A 38 6.60 -2.88 2.76
CA GLY A 38 7.06 -3.34 4.07
C GLY A 38 6.45 -4.69 4.48
N GLN A 39 6.96 -5.28 5.55
CA GLN A 39 6.51 -6.61 6.00
C GLN A 39 5.07 -6.57 6.51
N GLN A 40 4.66 -5.43 7.04
CA GLN A 40 3.35 -5.17 7.62
C GLN A 40 2.56 -4.14 6.81
N CYS A 41 2.99 -3.79 5.59
CA CYS A 41 2.38 -2.71 4.79
C CYS A 41 2.41 -1.34 5.49
N GLU A 42 3.42 -1.10 6.32
CA GLU A 42 3.60 0.09 7.13
C GLU A 42 4.22 1.28 6.37
N ILE A 43 4.81 1.01 5.21
CA ILE A 43 5.55 2.01 4.43
C ILE A 43 4.64 2.52 3.30
N ASN A 44 4.33 3.82 3.28
CA ASN A 44 3.72 4.44 2.10
C ASN A 44 4.76 4.49 0.96
N ILE A 45 4.36 4.07 -0.23
CA ILE A 45 5.23 4.12 -1.40
C ILE A 45 5.26 5.56 -1.90
N ASP A 46 6.45 6.13 -2.04
CA ASP A 46 6.62 7.44 -2.67
C ASP A 46 6.52 7.29 -4.19
N GLU A 47 5.34 7.58 -4.75
CA GLU A 47 5.13 7.49 -6.20
C GLU A 47 5.87 8.60 -6.98
N CYS A 48 6.36 9.63 -6.28
CA CYS A 48 7.18 10.68 -6.83
C CYS A 48 8.67 10.33 -6.88
N GLN A 49 9.13 9.25 -6.22
CA GLN A 49 10.54 8.87 -6.14
C GLN A 49 11.19 8.69 -7.52
N SER A 50 10.43 8.21 -8.51
CA SER A 50 10.90 8.02 -9.89
C SER A 50 10.86 9.29 -10.75
N SER A 51 10.53 10.45 -10.15
CA SER A 51 10.35 11.74 -10.85
C SER A 51 9.43 11.63 -12.09
N PRO A 52 8.18 11.16 -11.93
CA PRO A 52 7.30 10.88 -13.06
C PRO A 52 6.82 12.16 -13.78
N CYS A 53 6.73 13.29 -13.06
CA CYS A 53 6.27 14.56 -13.62
C CYS A 53 7.28 15.16 -14.61
N LYS A 54 6.77 15.59 -15.77
CA LYS A 54 7.57 16.20 -16.85
C LYS A 54 7.48 17.72 -16.79
N HIS A 55 8.35 18.38 -17.56
CA HIS A 55 8.37 19.83 -17.74
C HIS A 55 8.52 20.64 -16.44
N GLY A 56 9.22 20.10 -15.45
CA GLY A 56 9.41 20.79 -14.16
C GLY A 56 8.14 20.86 -13.31
N GLY A 57 7.12 20.05 -13.61
CA GLY A 57 5.93 19.93 -12.77
C GLY A 57 6.26 19.41 -11.37
N LYS A 58 5.62 19.99 -10.35
CA LYS A 58 5.74 19.54 -8.97
C LYS A 58 4.97 18.24 -8.79
N CYS A 59 5.66 17.18 -8.39
CA CYS A 59 5.03 15.92 -8.03
C CYS A 59 4.44 16.00 -6.62
N ILE A 60 3.24 15.45 -6.47
CA ILE A 60 2.51 15.32 -5.20
C ILE A 60 2.24 13.83 -5.02
N ASP A 61 2.82 13.27 -3.97
CA ASP A 61 2.64 11.88 -3.54
C ASP A 61 1.18 11.61 -3.16
N GLY A 62 0.70 10.41 -3.44
CA GLY A 62 -0.69 10.02 -3.19
C GLY A 62 -0.77 8.65 -2.53
N LEU A 63 -1.87 7.94 -2.80
CA LEU A 63 -2.07 6.57 -2.33
C LEU A 63 -2.21 5.68 -3.55
N GLY A 64 -1.11 5.07 -3.99
CA GLY A 64 -1.04 4.23 -5.18
C GLY A 64 -1.03 5.03 -6.48
N GLN A 65 -0.78 6.34 -6.39
CA GLN A 65 -0.95 7.30 -7.48
C GLN A 65 -0.20 8.59 -7.18
N PHE A 66 0.30 9.28 -8.22
CA PHE A 66 0.89 10.60 -8.09
C PHE A 66 0.06 11.65 -8.83
N ILE A 67 0.14 12.91 -8.37
CA ILE A 67 -0.46 14.06 -9.06
C ILE A 67 0.67 15.00 -9.47
N CYS A 68 0.68 15.40 -10.75
CA CYS A 68 1.57 16.44 -11.24
C CYS A 68 0.87 17.79 -11.24
N SER A 69 1.35 18.71 -10.44
CA SER A 69 0.94 20.12 -10.47
C SER A 69 1.87 20.89 -11.40
N CYS A 70 1.30 21.52 -12.44
CA CYS A 70 2.06 22.39 -13.32
C CYS A 70 2.40 23.70 -12.58
N SER A 71 3.67 24.06 -12.58
CA SER A 71 4.08 25.43 -12.27
C SER A 71 3.62 26.30 -13.43
N ILE A 72 2.80 27.33 -13.13
CA ILE A 72 2.27 28.28 -14.13
C ILE A 72 3.41 29.06 -14.77
#